data_AF-A0A529QYM6-F1
#
_entry.id   AF-A0A529QYM6-F1
#
_cell.length_a   1.000
_cell.length_b   1.000
_cell.length_c   1.000
_cell.angle_alpha   90.00
_cell.angle_beta   90.00
_cell.angle_gamma   90.00
#
_symmetry.space_group_name_H-M   'P 1'
#
loop_
_entity.id
_entity.type
_entity.pdbx_description
1 polymer ?
#
loop_
_entity_poly.entity_id
_entity_poly.type
_entity_poly.pdbx_seq_one_letter_code
_entity_poly.pdbx_strand_id
1 'polypeptide(L)'
;MKPLQASSGDLTADRRADFAEMLLASGEPAQAAELLLGALELAPRWAAGWFRFGEMQEAAGRLDQAAQAWAMTLKLDPVDRLGAALKLQLIGKAPASPAPPSAFVETLFDHYADSFEESLVGKLGYRLPDFLSQAIRKARPGRFRLAIDLGCGTGLMGERLRPFVDRLEGYDISAAMLSKAKAKGVYDLLAKADLQRFSRPGADADLVVAADVFIYLGAL
;
A
#
# COMPACT_ATOMS: atom_id res chain seq x y z
N MET A 1 2.18 -0.98 -16.01
CA MET A 1 0.73 -0.83 -15.71
C MET A 1 0.29 0.56 -16.14
N LYS A 2 -0.97 0.75 -16.55
CA LYS A 2 -1.51 2.11 -16.74
C LYS A 2 -1.51 2.82 -15.38
N PRO A 3 -1.15 4.12 -15.31
CA PRO A 3 -1.22 4.88 -14.07
C PRO A 3 -2.66 4.92 -13.56
N LEU A 4 -2.83 4.84 -12.25
CA LEU A 4 -4.14 5.05 -11.62
C LEU A 4 -4.61 6.47 -11.95
N GLN A 5 -5.78 6.59 -12.58
CA GLN A 5 -6.33 7.89 -12.97
C GLN A 5 -6.96 8.58 -11.77
N ALA A 6 -6.19 9.45 -11.11
CA ALA A 6 -6.70 10.29 -10.03
C ALA A 6 -7.76 11.26 -10.54
N SER A 7 -7.53 11.91 -11.69
CA SER A 7 -8.51 12.75 -12.40
C SER A 7 -9.39 11.91 -13.34
N SER A 8 -10.63 12.34 -13.53
CA SER A 8 -11.58 11.76 -14.46
C SER A 8 -11.27 12.06 -15.93
N GLY A 9 -10.43 13.07 -16.20
CA GLY A 9 -10.18 13.63 -17.53
C GLY A 9 -11.25 14.64 -17.99
N ASP A 10 -12.29 14.88 -17.19
CA ASP A 10 -13.30 15.93 -17.40
C ASP A 10 -13.23 16.95 -16.26
N LEU A 11 -12.89 18.20 -16.58
CA LEU A 11 -12.73 19.27 -15.58
C LEU A 11 -14.01 19.58 -14.80
N THR A 12 -15.18 19.36 -15.40
CA THR A 12 -16.47 19.57 -14.74
C THR A 12 -16.74 18.46 -13.75
N ALA A 13 -16.48 17.21 -14.13
CA ALA A 13 -16.58 16.06 -13.24
C ALA A 13 -15.60 16.18 -12.06
N ASP A 14 -14.34 16.57 -12.33
CA ASP A 14 -13.33 16.75 -11.28
C ASP A 14 -13.74 17.82 -10.27
N ARG A 15 -14.23 18.99 -10.72
CA ARG A 15 -14.72 20.05 -9.82
C ARG A 15 -15.92 19.61 -8.97
N ARG A 16 -16.83 18.81 -9.56
CA ARG A 16 -17.96 18.24 -8.80
C ARG A 16 -17.47 17.27 -7.74
N ALA A 17 -16.49 16.44 -8.08
CA ALA A 17 -15.88 15.51 -7.13
C ALA A 17 -15.17 16.25 -5.98
N ASP A 18 -14.39 17.31 -6.28
CA ASP A 18 -13.75 18.13 -5.25
C ASP A 18 -14.78 18.73 -4.29
N PHE A 19 -15.91 19.21 -4.79
CA PHE A 19 -16.98 19.74 -3.94
C PHE A 19 -17.71 18.63 -3.15
N ALA A 20 -17.84 17.42 -3.71
CA ALA A 20 -18.35 16.26 -2.99
C ALA A 20 -17.42 15.87 -1.82
N GLU A 21 -16.10 15.95 -1.99
CA GLU A 21 -15.14 15.74 -0.91
C GLU A 21 -15.31 16.76 0.23
N MET A 22 -15.58 18.02 -0.10
CA MET A 22 -15.87 19.06 0.90
C MET A 22 -17.16 18.78 1.69
N LEU A 23 -18.21 18.30 1.02
CA LEU A 23 -19.46 17.91 1.68
C LEU A 23 -19.25 16.70 2.60
N LEU A 24 -18.48 15.70 2.16
CA LEU A 24 -18.14 14.55 2.98
C LEU A 24 -17.38 14.98 4.24
N ALA A 25 -16.38 15.84 4.09
CA ALA A 25 -15.62 16.41 5.21
C ALA A 25 -16.48 17.24 6.18
N SER A 26 -17.58 17.82 5.69
CA SER A 26 -18.55 18.59 6.49
C SER A 26 -19.59 17.71 7.18
N GLY A 27 -19.53 16.38 7.04
CA GLY A 27 -20.47 15.45 7.65
C GLY A 27 -21.77 15.27 6.87
N GLU A 28 -21.77 15.59 5.57
CA GLU A 28 -22.92 15.45 4.68
C GLU A 28 -22.70 14.35 3.62
N PRO A 29 -22.53 13.07 4.03
CA PRO A 29 -22.15 11.99 3.11
C PRO A 29 -23.23 11.68 2.06
N ALA A 30 -24.51 11.93 2.38
CA ALA A 30 -25.59 11.69 1.44
C ALA A 30 -25.56 12.66 0.25
N GLN A 31 -25.39 13.95 0.55
CA GLN A 31 -25.25 15.03 -0.43
C GLN A 31 -23.95 14.90 -1.23
N ALA A 32 -22.86 14.51 -0.57
CA ALA A 32 -21.60 14.19 -1.23
C ALA A 32 -21.78 13.09 -2.29
N ALA A 33 -22.46 11.99 -1.93
CA ALA A 33 -22.72 10.90 -2.86
C ALA A 33 -23.59 11.34 -4.06
N GLU A 34 -24.64 12.13 -3.84
CA GLU A 34 -25.49 12.66 -4.93
C GLU A 34 -24.67 13.51 -5.92
N LEU A 35 -23.82 14.39 -5.40
CA LEU A 35 -22.97 15.24 -6.22
C LEU A 35 -21.92 14.43 -6.99
N LEU A 36 -21.30 13.44 -6.35
CA LEU A 36 -20.32 12.57 -6.99
C LEU A 36 -20.97 11.67 -8.05
N LEU A 37 -22.21 11.24 -7.86
CA LEU A 37 -22.97 10.54 -8.89
C LEU A 37 -23.12 11.40 -10.16
N GLY A 38 -23.42 12.69 -10.00
CA GLY A 38 -23.45 13.64 -11.12
C GLY A 38 -22.09 13.87 -11.78
N ALA A 39 -20.97 13.63 -11.09
CA ALA A 39 -19.65 13.60 -11.73
C ALA A 39 -19.43 12.30 -12.52
N LEU A 40 -19.91 11.17 -12.00
CA LEU A 40 -19.81 9.86 -12.65
C LEU A 40 -20.70 9.73 -13.89
N GLU A 41 -21.79 10.48 -13.99
CA GLU A 41 -22.57 10.60 -15.23
C GLU A 41 -21.74 11.22 -16.38
N LEU A 42 -20.87 12.18 -16.06
CA LEU A 42 -19.96 12.80 -17.03
C LEU A 42 -18.75 11.90 -17.32
N ALA A 43 -18.26 11.18 -16.31
CA ALA A 43 -17.09 10.32 -16.41
C ALA A 43 -17.34 8.88 -15.92
N PRO A 44 -18.19 8.08 -16.61
CA PRO A 44 -18.63 6.78 -16.12
C PRO A 44 -17.53 5.71 -16.09
N ARG A 45 -16.38 6.00 -16.71
CA ARG A 45 -15.21 5.11 -16.75
C ARG A 45 -14.14 5.45 -15.70
N TRP A 46 -14.41 6.41 -14.82
CA TRP A 46 -13.47 6.85 -13.80
C TRP A 46 -13.50 5.94 -12.57
N ALA A 47 -12.57 4.97 -12.51
CA ALA A 47 -12.53 3.95 -11.45
C ALA A 47 -12.37 4.54 -10.04
N ALA A 48 -11.53 5.57 -9.89
CA ALA A 48 -11.32 6.24 -8.60
C ALA A 48 -12.56 6.99 -8.14
N GLY A 49 -13.30 7.63 -9.06
CA GLY A 49 -14.60 8.24 -8.74
C GLY A 49 -15.62 7.22 -8.22
N TRP A 50 -15.73 6.07 -8.89
CA TRP A 50 -16.60 4.98 -8.41
C TRP A 50 -16.19 4.45 -7.03
N PHE A 51 -14.88 4.40 -6.76
CA PHE A 51 -14.39 3.97 -5.45
C PHE A 51 -14.77 4.95 -4.35
N ARG A 52 -14.54 6.26 -4.58
CA ARG A 52 -14.93 7.34 -3.66
C ARG A 52 -16.44 7.41 -3.45
N PHE A 53 -17.21 7.15 -4.50
CA PHE A 53 -18.66 7.06 -4.40
C PHE A 53 -19.08 5.93 -3.47
N GLY A 54 -18.42 4.78 -3.54
CA GLY A 54 -18.64 3.70 -2.57
C GLY A 54 -18.38 4.12 -1.13
N GLU A 55 -17.29 4.85 -0.87
CA GLU A 55 -16.96 5.36 0.47
C GLU A 55 -17.98 6.38 1.00
N MET A 56 -18.47 7.28 0.14
CA MET A 56 -19.53 8.22 0.51
C MET A 56 -20.85 7.51 0.80
N GLN A 57 -21.18 6.46 0.04
CA GLN A 57 -22.38 5.65 0.28
C GLN A 57 -22.28 4.83 1.58
N GLU A 58 -21.10 4.28 1.87
CA GLU A 58 -20.80 3.63 3.15
C GLU A 58 -21.00 4.60 4.32
N ALA A 59 -20.42 5.80 4.23
CA ALA A 59 -20.57 6.84 5.25
C ALA A 59 -22.02 7.30 5.43
N ALA A 60 -22.83 7.24 4.37
CA ALA A 60 -24.27 7.50 4.43
C ALA A 60 -25.11 6.31 4.94
N GLY A 61 -24.49 5.19 5.32
CA GLY A 61 -25.16 3.97 5.80
C GLY A 61 -25.80 3.13 4.68
N ARG A 62 -25.53 3.43 3.41
CA ARG A 62 -26.14 2.78 2.24
C ARG A 62 -25.24 1.70 1.66
N LEU A 63 -25.06 0.63 2.43
CA LEU A 63 -24.09 -0.44 2.13
C LEU A 63 -24.34 -1.17 0.80
N ASP A 64 -25.60 -1.33 0.38
CA ASP A 64 -25.91 -1.95 -0.91
C ASP A 64 -25.46 -1.08 -2.10
N GLN A 65 -25.58 0.24 -1.97
CA GLN A 65 -25.10 1.19 -2.97
C GLN A 65 -23.57 1.27 -2.98
N ALA A 66 -22.95 1.23 -1.79
CA ALA A 66 -21.50 1.15 -1.67
C ALA A 66 -20.95 -0.10 -2.38
N ALA A 67 -21.60 -1.25 -2.18
CA ALA A 67 -21.21 -2.50 -2.83
C ALA A 67 -21.30 -2.43 -4.36
N GLN A 68 -22.37 -1.83 -4.90
CA GLN A 68 -22.52 -1.64 -6.35
C GLN A 68 -21.41 -0.74 -6.93
N ALA A 69 -21.07 0.33 -6.21
CA ALA A 69 -20.01 1.25 -6.61
C ALA A 69 -18.65 0.56 -6.66
N TRP A 70 -18.27 -0.18 -5.60
CA TRP A 70 -17.00 -0.91 -5.57
C TRP A 70 -16.96 -2.08 -6.56
N ALA A 71 -18.08 -2.74 -6.84
CA ALA A 71 -18.16 -3.71 -7.93
C ALA A 71 -17.88 -3.06 -9.30
N MET A 72 -18.35 -1.82 -9.51
CA MET A 72 -18.02 -1.05 -10.71
C MET A 72 -16.55 -0.63 -10.75
N THR A 73 -15.95 -0.25 -9.60
CA THR A 73 -14.51 -0.02 -9.50
C THR A 73 -13.73 -1.25 -9.95
N LEU A 74 -14.05 -2.44 -9.45
CA LEU A 74 -13.39 -3.70 -9.86
C LEU A 74 -13.58 -4.01 -11.35
N LYS A 75 -14.72 -3.66 -11.93
CA LYS A 75 -14.95 -3.81 -13.38
C LYS A 75 -14.04 -2.89 -14.20
N LEU A 76 -13.77 -1.69 -13.72
CA LEU A 76 -12.93 -0.69 -14.40
C LEU A 76 -11.43 -0.89 -14.11
N ASP A 77 -11.07 -1.37 -12.93
CA ASP A 77 -9.72 -1.73 -12.52
C ASP A 77 -9.65 -3.15 -11.92
N PRO A 78 -9.60 -4.20 -12.76
CA PRO A 78 -9.63 -5.59 -12.29
C PRO A 78 -8.41 -6.03 -11.47
N VAL A 79 -7.31 -5.28 -11.52
CA VAL A 79 -6.14 -5.57 -10.66
C VAL A 79 -6.30 -5.00 -9.26
N ASP A 80 -7.36 -4.22 -9.02
CA ASP A 80 -7.77 -3.66 -7.74
C ASP A 80 -6.71 -2.81 -7.02
N ARG A 81 -6.19 -1.76 -7.70
CA ARG A 81 -5.22 -0.83 -7.10
C ARG A 81 -5.78 -0.01 -5.93
N LEU A 82 -7.10 0.15 -5.88
CA LEU A 82 -7.79 0.96 -4.88
C LEU A 82 -8.25 0.13 -3.67
N GLY A 83 -8.25 -1.20 -3.75
CA GLY A 83 -8.68 -2.08 -2.66
C GLY A 83 -10.20 -2.17 -2.53
N ALA A 84 -10.94 -2.09 -3.63
CA ALA A 84 -12.39 -2.24 -3.67
C ALA A 84 -12.86 -3.62 -3.17
N ALA A 85 -12.09 -4.68 -3.41
CA ALA A 85 -12.39 -6.01 -2.86
C ALA A 85 -12.30 -6.03 -1.33
N LEU A 86 -11.35 -5.30 -0.74
CA LEU A 86 -11.21 -5.17 0.71
C LEU A 86 -12.41 -4.42 1.30
N LYS A 87 -12.85 -3.33 0.67
CA LYS A 87 -14.05 -2.60 1.10
C LYS A 87 -15.30 -3.49 1.09
N LEU A 88 -15.49 -4.27 0.03
CA LEU A 88 -16.59 -5.25 -0.06
C LEU A 88 -16.55 -6.29 1.05
N GLN A 89 -15.37 -6.75 1.47
CA GLN A 89 -15.19 -7.67 2.58
C GLN A 89 -15.58 -7.04 3.92
N LEU A 90 -15.11 -5.82 4.17
CA LEU A 90 -15.37 -5.09 5.41
C LEU A 90 -16.87 -4.88 5.65
N ILE A 91 -17.65 -4.65 4.59
CA ILE A 91 -19.12 -4.49 4.69
C ILE A 91 -19.89 -5.82 4.56
N GLY A 92 -19.21 -6.96 4.53
CA GLY A 92 -19.83 -8.29 4.46
C GLY A 92 -20.47 -8.64 3.09
N LYS A 93 -20.06 -7.97 2.01
CA LYS A 93 -20.57 -8.17 0.64
C LYS A 93 -19.62 -8.96 -0.26
N ALA A 94 -18.49 -9.42 0.27
CA ALA A 94 -17.57 -10.35 -0.38
C ALA A 94 -16.96 -11.32 0.66
N PRO A 95 -16.57 -12.54 0.24
CA PRO A 95 -15.88 -13.46 1.14
C PRO A 95 -14.50 -12.92 1.54
N ALA A 96 -14.04 -13.29 2.73
CA ALA A 96 -12.70 -12.97 3.19
C ALA A 96 -11.63 -13.44 2.19
N SER A 97 -10.67 -12.58 1.88
CA SER A 97 -9.53 -12.92 1.04
C SER A 97 -8.36 -13.42 1.89
N PRO A 98 -7.57 -14.37 1.38
CA PRO A 98 -6.35 -14.81 2.05
C PRO A 98 -5.23 -13.76 2.06
N ALA A 99 -5.39 -12.59 1.44
CA ALA A 99 -4.47 -11.46 1.51
C ALA A 99 -5.10 -10.19 0.89
N PRO A 100 -4.64 -8.98 1.25
CA PRO A 100 -4.95 -7.79 0.48
C PRO A 100 -4.41 -7.92 -0.97
N PRO A 101 -5.06 -7.28 -1.97
CA PRO A 101 -4.56 -7.29 -3.34
C PRO A 101 -3.15 -6.69 -3.42
N SER A 102 -2.21 -7.39 -4.08
CA SER A 102 -0.82 -6.91 -4.20
C SER A 102 -0.73 -5.53 -4.85
N ALA A 103 -1.59 -5.24 -5.84
CA ALA A 103 -1.61 -3.94 -6.53
C ALA A 103 -2.10 -2.81 -5.61
N PHE A 104 -2.99 -3.10 -4.66
CA PHE A 104 -3.40 -2.15 -3.64
C PHE A 104 -2.25 -1.84 -2.69
N VAL A 105 -1.55 -2.86 -2.19
CA VAL A 105 -0.38 -2.70 -1.30
C VAL A 105 0.73 -1.92 -2.01
N GLU A 106 1.02 -2.24 -3.27
CA GLU A 106 1.97 -1.50 -4.10
C GLU A 106 1.59 -0.02 -4.23
N THR A 107 0.34 0.26 -4.58
CA THR A 107 -0.17 1.63 -4.77
C THR A 107 -0.11 2.44 -3.47
N LEU A 108 -0.45 1.81 -2.34
CA LEU A 108 -0.39 2.41 -1.01
C LEU A 108 1.04 2.87 -0.69
N PHE A 109 2.02 1.98 -0.85
CA PHE A 109 3.41 2.31 -0.52
C PHE A 109 4.09 3.21 -1.54
N ASP A 110 3.73 3.13 -2.82
CA ASP A 110 4.20 4.09 -3.82
C ASP A 110 3.78 5.52 -3.48
N HIS A 111 2.54 5.73 -3.00
CA HIS A 111 2.08 7.06 -2.55
C HIS A 111 2.72 7.50 -1.24
N TYR A 112 2.99 6.57 -0.34
CA TYR A 112 3.49 6.89 1.00
C TYR A 112 5.03 7.10 1.03
N ALA A 113 5.76 6.67 0.00
CA ALA A 113 7.22 6.64 -0.02
C ALA A 113 7.91 7.98 0.26
N ASP A 114 7.35 9.11 -0.17
CA ASP A 114 7.96 10.43 0.03
C ASP A 114 7.86 10.94 1.48
N SER A 115 6.78 10.61 2.18
CA SER A 115 6.51 11.05 3.55
C SER A 115 6.71 9.94 4.60
N PHE A 116 7.14 8.75 4.16
CA PHE A 116 7.24 7.54 4.98
C PHE A 116 8.05 7.76 6.25
N GLU A 117 9.32 8.17 6.11
CA GLU A 117 10.21 8.30 7.27
C GLU A 117 9.82 9.46 8.19
N GLU A 118 9.38 10.59 7.65
CA GLU A 118 8.91 11.72 8.45
C GLU A 118 7.70 11.30 9.32
N SER A 119 6.76 10.57 8.72
CA SER A 119 5.55 10.12 9.39
C SER A 119 5.85 9.00 10.39
N LEU A 120 6.62 7.99 10.00
CA LEU A 120 6.85 6.81 10.82
C LEU A 120 7.92 7.03 11.89
N VAL A 121 9.05 7.63 11.55
CA VAL A 121 10.15 7.89 12.50
C VAL A 121 9.92 9.20 13.25
N GLY A 122 9.62 10.28 12.52
CA GLY A 122 9.48 11.61 13.10
C GLY A 122 8.26 11.77 14.00
N LYS A 123 7.08 11.32 13.53
CA LYS A 123 5.81 11.52 14.26
C LYS A 123 5.44 10.33 15.15
N LEU A 124 5.61 9.11 14.66
CA LEU A 124 5.19 7.89 15.38
C LEU A 124 6.30 7.26 16.24
N GLY A 125 7.54 7.77 16.16
CA GLY A 125 8.65 7.27 16.96
C GLY A 125 8.98 5.81 16.68
N TYR A 126 8.91 5.38 15.42
CA TYR A 126 9.17 4.00 15.02
C TYR A 126 10.60 3.57 15.33
N ARG A 127 10.75 2.53 16.15
CA ARG A 127 12.04 2.00 16.65
C ARG A 127 12.28 0.53 16.30
N LEU A 128 11.42 -0.10 15.51
CA LEU A 128 11.54 -1.53 15.22
C LEU A 128 12.91 -1.92 14.63
N PRO A 129 13.52 -1.14 13.72
CA PRO A 129 14.86 -1.46 13.21
C PRO A 129 15.95 -1.48 14.30
N ASP A 130 15.87 -0.60 15.30
CA ASP A 130 16.76 -0.62 16.47
C ASP A 130 16.60 -1.91 17.26
N PHE A 131 15.35 -2.23 17.61
CA PHE A 131 15.03 -3.38 18.44
C PHE A 131 15.42 -4.70 17.76
N LEU A 132 15.08 -4.86 16.47
CA LEU A 132 15.42 -6.06 15.71
C LEU A 132 16.93 -6.22 15.57
N SER A 133 17.67 -5.15 15.25
CA SER A 133 19.14 -5.20 15.14
C SER A 133 19.80 -5.67 16.44
N GLN A 134 19.35 -5.14 17.59
CA GLN A 134 19.84 -5.56 18.90
C GLN A 134 19.50 -7.02 19.21
N ALA A 135 18.27 -7.44 18.94
CA ALA A 135 17.82 -8.82 19.15
C ALA A 135 18.61 -9.82 18.29
N ILE A 136 18.84 -9.51 17.00
CA ILE A 136 19.64 -10.33 16.08
C ILE A 136 21.05 -10.50 16.60
N ARG A 137 21.72 -9.40 16.99
CA ARG A 137 23.10 -9.44 17.52
C ARG A 137 23.22 -10.22 18.82
N LYS A 138 22.18 -10.21 19.66
CA LYS A 138 22.13 -10.99 20.89
C LYS A 138 21.91 -12.48 20.62
N ALA A 139 21.04 -12.81 19.67
CA ALA A 139 20.70 -14.19 19.33
C ALA A 139 21.86 -14.92 18.62
N ARG A 140 22.55 -14.23 17.71
CA ARG A 140 23.71 -14.77 17.00
C ARG A 140 24.80 -13.69 16.86
N PRO A 141 25.81 -13.70 17.74
CA PRO A 141 26.95 -12.81 17.63
C PRO A 141 27.76 -13.08 16.36
N GLY A 142 28.40 -12.04 15.82
CA GLY A 142 29.28 -12.14 14.66
C GLY A 142 28.67 -11.51 13.40
N ARG A 143 29.17 -11.93 12.24
CA ARG A 143 28.74 -11.45 10.92
C ARG A 143 27.93 -12.53 10.20
N PHE A 144 27.01 -12.08 9.36
CA PHE A 144 26.24 -12.95 8.45
C PHE A 144 26.79 -12.81 7.03
N ARG A 145 26.91 -13.93 6.32
CA ARG A 145 27.39 -13.94 4.94
C ARG A 145 26.38 -13.31 3.99
N LEU A 146 25.10 -13.58 4.17
CA LEU A 146 24.00 -13.12 3.34
C LEU A 146 22.75 -12.84 4.18
N ALA A 147 22.38 -11.57 4.26
CA ALA A 147 21.13 -11.12 4.84
C ALA A 147 20.10 -10.75 3.76
N ILE A 148 18.86 -11.18 3.94
CA ILE A 148 17.71 -10.77 3.12
C ILE A 148 16.77 -9.93 3.98
N ASP A 149 16.45 -8.74 3.51
CA ASP A 149 15.45 -7.84 4.08
C ASP A 149 14.18 -7.86 3.21
N LEU A 150 13.15 -8.57 3.69
CA LEU A 150 11.86 -8.71 3.03
C LEU A 150 10.94 -7.56 3.44
N GLY A 151 10.44 -6.82 2.45
CA GLY A 151 9.72 -5.57 2.63
C GLY A 151 10.65 -4.49 3.17
N CYS A 152 11.79 -4.30 2.48
CA CYS A 152 12.86 -3.44 2.97
C CYS A 152 12.47 -1.94 3.03
N GLY A 153 11.36 -1.55 2.42
CA GLY A 153 10.82 -0.19 2.43
C GLY A 153 11.85 0.84 1.96
N THR A 154 11.95 1.96 2.68
CA THR A 154 12.98 2.99 2.44
C THR A 154 14.38 2.60 2.90
N GLY A 155 14.58 1.38 3.41
CA GLY A 155 15.88 0.83 3.77
C GLY A 155 16.33 1.05 5.22
N LEU A 156 15.42 1.47 6.12
CA LEU A 156 15.74 1.71 7.53
C LEU A 156 16.35 0.48 8.22
N MET A 157 15.83 -0.73 7.94
CA MET A 157 16.38 -1.96 8.51
C MET A 157 17.77 -2.28 7.91
N GLY A 158 17.95 -2.12 6.60
CA GLY A 158 19.24 -2.28 5.94
C GLY A 158 20.37 -1.43 6.53
N GLU A 159 20.12 -0.18 6.91
CA GLU A 159 21.11 0.66 7.60
C GLU A 159 21.59 0.03 8.91
N ARG A 160 20.68 -0.67 9.62
CA ARG A 160 21.02 -1.32 10.89
C ARG A 160 21.69 -2.66 10.70
N LEU A 161 21.44 -3.36 9.60
CA LEU A 161 22.07 -4.64 9.27
C LEU A 161 23.47 -4.47 8.69
N ARG A 162 23.68 -3.41 7.88
CA ARG A 162 24.91 -3.19 7.11
C ARG A 162 26.22 -3.42 7.88
N PRO A 163 26.37 -2.97 9.15
CA PRO A 163 27.64 -3.09 9.86
C PRO A 163 28.09 -4.54 10.12
N PHE A 164 27.18 -5.53 10.09
CA PHE A 164 27.47 -6.92 10.47
C PHE A 164 26.99 -7.95 9.44
N VAL A 165 26.82 -7.55 8.19
CA VAL A 165 26.51 -8.45 7.07
C VAL A 165 27.51 -8.24 5.94
N ASP A 166 27.87 -9.30 5.22
CA ASP A 166 28.80 -9.23 4.10
C ASP A 166 28.07 -8.90 2.79
N ARG A 167 26.91 -9.54 2.58
CA ARG A 167 25.99 -9.23 1.48
C ARG A 167 24.58 -8.95 2.03
N LEU A 168 23.96 -7.88 1.56
CA LEU A 168 22.62 -7.45 1.95
C LEU A 168 21.73 -7.28 0.71
N GLU A 169 20.64 -8.03 0.67
CA GLU A 169 19.64 -7.96 -0.39
C GLU A 169 18.32 -7.45 0.16
N GLY A 170 17.71 -6.46 -0.50
CA GLY A 170 16.41 -5.91 -0.14
C GLY A 170 15.37 -6.20 -1.21
N TYR A 171 14.19 -6.63 -0.78
CA TYR A 171 13.05 -6.89 -1.66
C TYR A 171 11.84 -6.11 -1.18
N ASP A 172 11.21 -5.35 -2.06
CA ASP A 172 10.00 -4.59 -1.73
C ASP A 172 9.06 -4.56 -2.93
N ILE A 173 7.76 -4.43 -2.69
CA ILE A 173 6.76 -4.36 -3.76
C ILE A 173 6.71 -2.97 -4.41
N SER A 174 7.07 -1.91 -3.67
CA SER A 174 7.01 -0.53 -4.12
C SER A 174 8.31 -0.11 -4.82
N ALA A 175 8.18 0.39 -6.05
CA ALA A 175 9.33 0.93 -6.78
C ALA A 175 9.81 2.27 -6.16
N ALA A 176 8.88 3.06 -5.63
CA ALA A 176 9.21 4.32 -4.97
C ALA A 176 10.00 4.08 -3.67
N MET A 177 9.61 3.09 -2.86
CA MET A 177 10.36 2.67 -1.66
C MET A 177 11.77 2.22 -2.00
N LEU A 178 11.93 1.36 -3.01
CA LEU A 178 13.24 0.90 -3.46
C LEU A 178 14.13 2.04 -3.96
N SER A 179 13.55 3.07 -4.59
CA SER A 179 14.31 4.27 -4.99
C SER A 179 14.89 5.00 -3.77
N LYS A 180 14.13 5.12 -2.66
CA LYS A 180 14.63 5.69 -1.41
C LYS A 180 15.71 4.81 -0.78
N ALA A 181 15.49 3.49 -0.72
CA ALA A 181 16.48 2.54 -0.20
C ALA A 181 17.79 2.56 -0.99
N LYS A 182 17.71 2.67 -2.32
CA LYS A 182 18.87 2.77 -3.21
C LYS A 182 19.72 4.00 -2.91
N ALA A 183 19.09 5.13 -2.61
CA ALA A 183 19.79 6.38 -2.28
C ALA A 183 20.66 6.26 -1.02
N LYS A 184 20.38 5.32 -0.12
CA LYS A 184 21.17 5.07 1.10
C LYS A 184 22.48 4.32 0.84
N GLY A 185 22.59 3.62 -0.30
CA GLY A 185 23.83 2.90 -0.67
C GLY A 185 24.23 1.75 0.25
N VAL A 186 23.30 1.20 1.04
CA VAL A 186 23.59 0.12 2.01
C VAL A 186 23.33 -1.29 1.47
N TYR A 187 22.54 -1.44 0.42
CA TYR A 187 22.19 -2.74 -0.18
C TYR A 187 23.12 -3.11 -1.33
N ASP A 188 23.54 -4.38 -1.39
CA ASP A 188 24.28 -4.93 -2.53
C ASP A 188 23.34 -5.29 -3.69
N LEU A 189 22.08 -5.61 -3.37
CA LEU A 189 21.02 -5.85 -4.35
C LEU A 189 19.69 -5.29 -3.82
N LEU A 190 18.96 -4.62 -4.72
CA LEU A 190 17.58 -4.21 -4.50
C LEU A 190 16.75 -4.73 -5.66
N ALA A 191 15.64 -5.40 -5.37
CA ALA A 191 14.75 -5.93 -6.38
C ALA A 191 13.29 -5.74 -6.01
N LYS A 192 12.48 -5.39 -7.01
CA LYS A 192 11.03 -5.35 -6.85
C LYS A 192 10.47 -6.76 -6.81
N ALA A 193 9.73 -7.09 -5.75
CA ALA A 193 9.12 -8.39 -5.60
C ALA A 193 7.81 -8.32 -4.80
N ASP A 194 6.83 -9.12 -5.23
CA ASP A 194 5.64 -9.42 -4.44
C ASP A 194 5.94 -10.59 -3.49
N LEU A 195 5.94 -10.31 -2.19
CA LEU A 195 6.23 -11.29 -1.15
C LEU A 195 5.21 -12.43 -1.07
N GLN A 196 3.99 -12.24 -1.57
CA GLN A 196 2.98 -13.31 -1.64
C GLN A 196 3.36 -14.42 -2.63
N ARG A 197 4.24 -14.11 -3.60
CA ARG A 197 4.68 -15.03 -4.65
C ARG A 197 6.21 -15.13 -4.70
N PHE A 198 6.87 -14.73 -3.63
CA PHE A 198 8.31 -14.55 -3.63
C PHE A 198 9.04 -15.88 -3.74
N SER A 199 9.98 -15.91 -4.67
CA SER A 199 10.97 -16.96 -4.82
C SER A 199 12.29 -16.32 -5.24
N ARG A 200 13.40 -16.88 -4.76
CA ARG A 200 14.73 -16.34 -5.04
C ARG A 200 15.70 -17.47 -5.35
N PRO A 201 16.36 -17.45 -6.51
CA PRO A 201 17.42 -18.40 -6.80
C PRO A 201 18.69 -18.04 -6.03
N GLY A 202 19.54 -19.03 -5.78
CA GLY A 202 20.89 -18.83 -5.23
C GLY A 202 21.09 -19.42 -3.84
N ALA A 203 22.25 -19.12 -3.25
CA ALA A 203 22.68 -19.69 -1.96
C ALA A 203 21.76 -19.26 -0.81
N ASP A 204 21.53 -20.15 0.15
CA ASP A 204 20.73 -19.84 1.33
C ASP A 204 21.24 -18.61 2.07
N ALA A 205 20.30 -17.80 2.55
CA ALA A 205 20.59 -16.70 3.45
C ALA A 205 20.78 -17.23 4.86
N ASP A 206 21.77 -16.70 5.57
CA ASP A 206 22.00 -17.04 6.98
C ASP A 206 21.38 -16.03 7.95
N LEU A 207 20.71 -14.99 7.40
CA LEU A 207 19.77 -14.10 8.06
C LEU A 207 18.63 -13.70 7.12
N VAL A 208 17.38 -13.82 7.57
CA VAL A 208 16.21 -13.25 6.89
C VAL A 208 15.47 -12.36 7.90
N VAL A 209 15.15 -11.13 7.51
CA VAL A 209 14.44 -10.16 8.33
C VAL A 209 13.21 -9.69 7.57
N ALA A 210 12.10 -9.48 8.29
CA ALA A 210 10.91 -8.80 7.79
C ALA A 210 10.41 -7.86 8.91
N ALA A 211 10.49 -6.55 8.70
CA ALA A 211 10.16 -5.54 9.70
C ALA A 211 8.81 -4.90 9.39
N ASP A 212 7.76 -5.33 10.09
CA ASP A 212 6.38 -4.82 9.96
C ASP A 212 5.71 -5.06 8.60
N VAL A 213 5.95 -6.26 8.04
CA VAL A 213 5.53 -6.62 6.67
C VAL A 213 4.40 -7.63 6.66
N PHE A 214 4.36 -8.56 7.63
CA PHE A 214 3.38 -9.64 7.63
C PHE A 214 1.94 -9.18 7.81
N ILE A 215 1.70 -7.96 8.31
CA ILE A 215 0.35 -7.37 8.36
C ILE A 215 -0.24 -7.12 6.96
N TYR A 216 0.60 -7.11 5.91
CA TYR A 216 0.19 -6.96 4.50
C TYR A 216 0.23 -8.29 3.74
N LEU A 217 0.49 -9.42 4.41
CA LEU A 217 0.62 -10.75 3.83
C LEU A 217 -0.27 -11.74 4.58
N GLY A 218 -1.12 -12.46 3.86
CA GLY A 218 -1.99 -13.46 4.48
C GLY A 218 -3.34 -12.90 4.95
N ALA A 219 -4.19 -13.80 5.44
CA ALA A 219 -5.52 -13.46 5.94
C ALA A 219 -5.39 -12.80 7.32
N LEU A 220 -6.22 -11.79 7.58
CA LEU A 220 -6.40 -11.19 8.91
C LEU A 220 -7.41 -11.99 9.74
#